data_AF-A0A5V3AV82-F1
#
_entry.id   AF-A0A5V3AV82-F1
#
_cell.length_a   1.000
_cell.length_b   1.000
_cell.length_c   1.000
_cell.angle_alpha   90.00
_cell.angle_beta   90.00
_cell.angle_gamma   90.00
#
_symmetry.space_group_name_H-M   'P 1'
#
loop_
_entity.id
_entity.type
_entity.pdbx_description
1 polymer ?
#
loop_
_entity_poly.entity_id
_entity_poly.type
_entity_poly.pdbx_seq_one_letter_code
_entity_poly.pdbx_strand_id
1 'polypeptide(L)' 'RLRTREGMAIARAKGKLRGKQPKLSDKQQKELCRMHDTGQYSISDLAELFSVSRRTVYRTLSRNK' A
#
# COMPACT_ATOMS: atom_id res chain seq x y z
N ARG A 1 -5.82 28.03 -17.57
CA ARG A 1 -5.44 26.59 -17.54
C ARG A 1 -3.95 26.35 -17.23
N LEU A 2 -3.03 27.23 -17.65
CA LEU A 2 -1.58 27.18 -17.32
C LEU A 2 -1.29 27.18 -15.81
N ARG A 3 -1.94 28.07 -15.04
CA ARG A 3 -1.76 28.22 -13.58
C ARG A 3 -1.98 26.95 -12.76
N THR A 4 -2.93 26.09 -13.15
CA THR A 4 -3.22 24.83 -12.44
C THR A 4 -2.10 23.81 -12.65
N ARG A 5 -1.50 23.77 -13.85
CA ARG A 5 -0.39 22.86 -14.16
C ARG A 5 0.88 23.25 -13.40
N GLU A 6 1.17 24.54 -13.34
CA GLU A 6 2.30 25.08 -12.58
C GLU A 6 2.14 24.82 -11.07
N GLY A 7 0.95 25.11 -10.52
CA GLY A 7 0.65 24.82 -9.11
C GLY A 7 0.77 23.33 -8.77
N MET A 8 0.29 22.45 -9.67
CA MET A 8 0.47 21.00 -9.51
C MET A 8 1.93 20.57 -9.62
N ALA A 9 2.73 21.17 -10.50
CA ALA A 9 4.15 20.89 -10.61
C ALA A 9 4.89 21.27 -9.32
N ILE A 10 4.60 22.44 -8.75
CA ILE A 10 5.15 22.89 -7.46
C ILE A 10 4.71 21.94 -6.33
N ALA A 11 3.44 21.53 -6.28
CA ALA A 11 2.95 20.60 -5.27
C ALA A 11 3.57 19.20 -5.38
N ARG A 12 3.81 18.73 -6.61
CA ARG A 12 4.54 17.49 -6.89
C ARG A 12 6.00 17.60 -6.46
N ALA A 13 6.69 18.69 -6.80
CA ALA A 13 8.07 18.95 -6.39
C ALA A 13 8.21 19.02 -4.86
N LYS A 14 7.20 19.56 -4.16
CA LYS A 14 7.11 19.56 -2.69
C LYS A 14 6.62 18.24 -2.09
N GLY A 15 6.41 17.19 -2.88
CA GLY A 15 5.98 15.86 -2.40
C GLY A 15 4.56 15.78 -1.86
N LYS A 16 3.73 16.81 -2.04
CA LYS A 16 2.36 16.87 -1.49
C LYS A 16 1.36 16.01 -2.26
N LEU A 17 1.61 15.78 -3.54
CA LEU A 17 0.78 14.91 -4.36
C LEU A 17 1.21 13.45 -4.19
N ARG A 18 0.60 12.78 -3.21
CA ARG A 18 0.69 11.33 -3.04
C ARG A 18 -0.57 10.73 -3.65
N GLY A 19 -0.44 9.70 -4.48
CA GLY A 19 -1.58 9.02 -5.10
C GLY A 19 -2.53 8.40 -4.07
N LYS A 20 -3.44 7.53 -4.51
CA LYS A 20 -4.35 6.85 -3.58
C LYS A 20 -3.56 6.09 -2.52
N GLN A 21 -3.86 6.40 -1.25
CA GLN A 21 -3.23 5.75 -0.11
C GLN A 21 -3.47 4.22 -0.16
N PRO A 22 -2.50 3.41 0.29
CA PRO A 22 -2.72 1.97 0.45
C PRO A 22 -3.96 1.69 1.32
N LYS A 23 -4.67 0.60 1.04
CA LYS A 23 -5.87 0.21 1.81
C LYS A 23 -5.53 -0.24 3.24
N LEU A 24 -4.30 -0.72 3.46
CA LEU A 24 -3.80 -1.16 4.76
C LEU A 24 -2.93 -0.06 5.37
N SER A 25 -3.11 0.20 6.66
CA SER A 25 -2.21 1.06 7.43
C SER A 25 -0.80 0.47 7.52
N ASP A 26 0.21 1.29 7.80
CA ASP A 26 1.60 0.83 7.92
C ASP A 26 1.76 -0.28 8.98
N LYS A 27 1.00 -0.21 10.08
CA LYS A 27 0.96 -1.27 11.11
C LYS A 27 0.41 -2.58 10.55
N GLN A 28 -0.69 -2.52 9.81
CA GLN A 28 -1.28 -3.71 9.18
C GLN A 28 -0.38 -4.29 8.10
N GLN A 29 0.33 -3.45 7.34
CA GLN A 29 1.29 -3.92 6.34
C GLN A 29 2.44 -4.69 6.99
N LYS A 30 3.02 -4.15 8.07
CA LYS A 30 4.06 -4.83 8.85
C LYS A 30 3.59 -6.16 9.42
N GLU A 31 2.39 -6.16 10.00
CA GLU A 31 1.83 -7.38 10.58
C GLU A 31 1.54 -8.43 9.51
N LEU A 32 1.00 -8.03 8.35
CA LEU A 32 0.79 -8.92 7.21
C LEU A 32 2.11 -9.55 6.75
N CYS A 33 3.19 -8.76 6.65
CA CYS A 33 4.51 -9.29 6.26
C CYS A 33 5.04 -10.25 7.33
N ARG A 34 4.98 -9.87 8.62
CA ARG A 34 5.38 -10.73 9.74
C ARG A 34 4.65 -12.08 9.71
N MET A 35 3.33 -12.07 9.51
CA MET A 35 2.51 -13.27 9.44
C MET A 35 2.86 -14.13 8.23
N HIS A 36 3.05 -13.52 7.05
CA HIS A 36 3.50 -14.21 5.85
C HIS A 36 4.87 -14.90 6.07
N ASP A 37 5.80 -14.23 6.73
CA ASP A 37 7.16 -14.74 6.97
C ASP A 37 7.20 -15.94 7.92
N THR A 38 6.14 -16.16 8.72
CA THR A 38 6.02 -17.39 9.53
C THR A 38 5.77 -18.65 8.70
N GLY A 39 5.34 -18.50 7.44
CA GLY A 39 4.99 -19.60 6.55
C GLY A 39 3.73 -20.38 6.95
N GLN A 40 3.03 -19.97 8.02
CA GLN A 40 1.85 -20.68 8.55
C GLN A 40 0.54 -20.31 7.85
N TYR A 41 0.53 -19.23 7.06
CA TYR A 41 -0.67 -18.70 6.42
C TYR A 41 -0.50 -18.68 4.91
N SER A 42 -1.51 -19.15 4.19
CA SER A 42 -1.58 -18.96 2.74
C SER A 42 -1.94 -17.50 2.41
N ILE A 43 -1.71 -17.10 1.15
CA ILE A 43 -2.12 -15.78 0.65
C ILE A 43 -3.64 -15.58 0.74
N SER A 44 -4.42 -16.66 0.64
CA SER A 44 -5.88 -16.61 0.80
C SER A 44 -6.27 -16.33 2.25
N ASP A 45 -5.64 -17.01 3.21
CA ASP A 45 -5.92 -16.82 4.64
C ASP A 45 -5.60 -15.38 5.08
N LEU A 46 -4.45 -14.85 4.61
CA LEU A 46 -4.08 -13.45 4.86
C LEU A 46 -5.05 -12.46 4.20
N ALA A 47 -5.59 -12.79 3.03
CA ALA A 47 -6.57 -11.94 2.36
C ALA A 47 -7.87 -11.86 3.16
N GLU A 48 -8.35 -12.99 3.67
CA GLU A 48 -9.55 -13.08 4.52
C GLU A 48 -9.34 -12.39 5.86
N LEU A 49 -8.24 -12.67 6.56
CA LEU A 49 -7.93 -12.09 7.87
C LEU A 49 -7.90 -10.57 7.86
N PHE A 50 -7.36 -9.97 6.79
CA PHE A 50 -7.28 -8.52 6.65
C PHE A 50 -8.46 -7.92 5.88
N SER A 51 -9.46 -8.71 5.48
CA SER A 51 -10.61 -8.28 4.67
C SER A 51 -10.20 -7.54 3.38
N VAL A 52 -9.18 -8.06 2.69
CA VAL A 52 -8.64 -7.51 1.44
C VAL A 52 -8.59 -8.54 0.34
N SER A 53 -8.39 -8.11 -0.91
CA SER A 53 -8.16 -9.03 -2.00
C SER A 53 -6.74 -9.63 -1.95
N ARG A 54 -6.55 -10.85 -2.48
CA ARG A 54 -5.24 -11.47 -2.71
C ARG A 54 -4.26 -10.53 -3.44
N ARG A 55 -4.77 -9.74 -4.39
CA ARG A 55 -3.99 -8.71 -5.12
C ARG A 55 -3.43 -7.62 -4.20
N THR A 56 -4.13 -7.28 -3.12
CA THR A 56 -3.65 -6.34 -2.11
C THR A 56 -2.60 -6.95 -1.21
N VAL A 57 -2.71 -8.25 -0.88
CA VAL A 57 -1.68 -9.01 -0.16
C VAL A 57 -0.37 -9.00 -0.96
N TYR A 58 -0.38 -9.47 -2.22
CA TYR A 58 0.81 -9.47 -3.07
C TYR A 58 1.44 -8.09 -3.24
N ARG A 59 0.63 -7.04 -3.44
CA ARG A 59 1.13 -5.66 -3.57
C ARG A 59 1.77 -5.16 -2.27
N THR A 60 1.27 -5.60 -1.12
CA THR A 60 1.83 -5.22 0.19
C THR A 60 3.17 -5.91 0.42
N LEU A 61 3.26 -7.21 0.12
CA LEU A 61 4.51 -7.97 0.20
C LEU A 61 5.57 -7.40 -0.76
N SER A 62 5.19 -7.07 -2.00
CA SER A 62 6.10 -6.46 -2.98
C SER A 62 6.61 -5.07 -2.60
N ARG A 63 5.93 -4.33 -1.71
CA ARG A 63 6.32 -2.98 -1.27
C ARG A 63 7.23 -2.98 -0.04
N ASN A 64 7.17 -4.05 0.75
CA ASN A 64 7.94 -4.23 1.98
C ASN A 64 9.16 -5.15 1.78
N LYS A 65 9.39 -5.60 0.55
CA LYS A 65 10.64 -6.22 0.11
C LYS A 65 11.61 -5.13 -0.33
#